data_AF-A0A347WHL6-F1
#
_entry.id   AF-A0A347WHL6-F1
#
_cell.length_a   1.000
_cell.length_b   1.000
_cell.length_c   1.000
_cell.angle_alpha   90.00
_cell.angle_beta   90.00
_cell.angle_gamma   90.00
#
_symmetry.space_group_name_H-M   'P 1'
#
loop_
_entity.id
_entity.type
_entity.pdbx_description
1 polymer ?
#
loop_
_entity_poly.entity_id
_entity_poly.type
_entity_poly.pdbx_seq_one_letter_code
_entity_poly.pdbx_strand_id
1 'polypeptide(L)'
;MARKYQIPSATTVRDWLSKYTKGEENKDSAPKPEVYTMKSQKKTQAEEIEIVKDYLATEVSYRETVEKYQVFYNNVYSWVISTASMGRMASSMVGQEKT
;
A
#
# COMPACT_ATOMS: atom_id res chain seq x y z
N MET A 1 -4.56 30.15 -21.22
CA MET A 1 -4.64 28.77 -20.71
C MET A 1 -3.34 28.32 -20.03
N ALA A 2 -2.19 28.25 -20.70
CA ALA A 2 -0.93 27.76 -20.08
C ALA A 2 -0.46 28.52 -18.81
N ARG A 3 -0.52 29.86 -18.81
CA ARG A 3 -0.18 30.67 -17.61
C ARG A 3 -1.10 30.45 -16.41
N LYS A 4 -2.37 30.07 -16.62
CA LYS A 4 -3.34 29.84 -15.54
C LYS A 4 -2.99 28.63 -14.69
N TYR A 5 -2.32 27.65 -15.30
CA TYR A 5 -1.95 26.37 -14.68
C TYR A 5 -0.43 26.24 -14.47
N GLN A 6 0.32 27.34 -14.58
CA GLN A 6 1.79 27.36 -14.47
C GLN A 6 2.50 26.34 -15.38
N ILE A 7 1.88 25.99 -16.51
CA ILE A 7 2.47 25.05 -17.45
C ILE A 7 3.54 25.81 -18.23
N PRO A 8 4.82 25.38 -18.22
CA PRO A 8 5.94 26.14 -18.76
C PRO A 8 5.78 26.48 -20.24
N SER A 9 5.12 25.61 -21.01
CA SER A 9 4.86 25.80 -22.43
C SER A 9 3.61 25.05 -22.89
N ALA A 10 2.95 25.56 -23.93
CA ALA A 10 1.88 24.83 -24.62
C ALA A 10 2.38 23.50 -25.22
N THR A 11 3.69 23.40 -25.52
CA THR A 11 4.31 22.16 -26.01
C THR A 11 4.30 21.06 -24.96
N THR A 12 4.37 21.39 -23.66
CA THR A 12 4.33 20.42 -22.56
C THR A 12 3.06 19.57 -22.59
N VAL A 13 1.90 20.19 -22.84
CA VAL A 13 0.62 19.47 -22.92
C VAL A 13 0.56 18.57 -24.16
N ARG A 14 1.09 19.06 -25.29
CA ARG A 14 1.15 18.28 -26.54
C ARG A 14 2.05 17.05 -26.40
N ASP A 15 3.17 17.20 -25.69
CA ASP A 15 4.10 16.10 -25.45
C ASP A 15 3.49 15.05 -24.52
N TRP A 16 2.79 15.47 -23.45
CA TRP A 16 2.01 14.54 -22.60
C TRP A 16 0.94 13.78 -23.37
N LEU A 17 0.19 14.49 -24.23
CA LEU A 17 -0.84 13.86 -25.05
C LEU A 17 -0.23 12.86 -26.03
N SER A 18 0.89 13.20 -26.66
CA SER A 18 1.59 12.29 -27.59
C SER A 18 2.10 11.03 -26.88
N LYS A 19 2.68 11.16 -25.68
CA LYS A 19 3.12 10.02 -24.86
C LYS A 19 1.95 9.09 -24.51
N TYR A 20 0.82 9.67 -24.11
CA TYR A 20 -0.39 8.92 -23.81
C TYR A 20 -0.94 8.17 -25.03
N THR A 21 -1.07 8.84 -26.19
CA THR A 21 -1.57 8.21 -27.42
C THR A 21 -0.65 7.12 -27.95
N LYS A 22 0.67 7.24 -27.76
CA LYS A 22 1.65 6.24 -28.17
C LYS A 22 1.78 5.07 -27.20
N GLY A 23 1.10 5.11 -26.05
CA GLY A 23 1.23 4.10 -25.00
C GLY A 23 2.63 4.06 -24.38
N GLU A 24 3.36 5.18 -24.38
CA GLU A 24 4.67 5.24 -23.73
C GLU A 24 4.51 5.08 -22.20
N GLU A 25 5.07 4.02 -21.64
CA GLU A 25 5.07 3.79 -20.19
C GLU A 25 5.75 4.96 -19.46
N ASN A 26 5.05 5.51 -18.47
CA ASN A 26 5.60 6.55 -17.61
C ASN A 26 6.66 5.95 -16.68
N LYS A 27 7.93 6.11 -17.04
CA LYS A 27 9.08 5.53 -16.33
C LYS A 27 9.32 6.10 -14.92
N ASP A 28 8.63 7.17 -14.54
CA ASP A 28 8.85 7.83 -13.24
C ASP A 28 8.28 7.04 -12.06
N SER A 29 7.38 6.10 -12.32
CA SER A 29 6.92 5.14 -11.33
C SER A 29 7.13 3.75 -11.90
N ALA A 30 8.37 3.27 -11.89
CA ALA A 30 8.61 1.84 -11.95
C ALA A 30 8.33 1.27 -10.54
N PRO A 31 7.15 0.70 -10.25
CA PRO A 31 6.98 -0.05 -9.02
C PRO A 31 8.04 -1.15 -9.01
N LYS A 32 8.83 -1.28 -7.94
CA LYS A 32 9.81 -2.38 -7.83
C LYS A 32 9.05 -3.70 -8.03
N PRO A 33 9.24 -4.42 -9.15
CA PRO A 33 8.41 -5.57 -9.47
C PRO A 33 8.64 -6.70 -8.46
N GLU A 34 9.80 -6.70 -7.79
CA GLU A 34 10.20 -7.62 -6.71
C GLU A 34 9.17 -7.74 -5.59
N VAL A 35 8.52 -6.63 -5.21
CA VAL A 35 7.49 -6.62 -4.15
C VAL A 35 6.23 -7.41 -4.58
N TYR A 36 5.97 -7.48 -5.89
CA TYR A 36 4.82 -8.16 -6.48
C TYR A 36 5.14 -9.58 -6.99
N THR A 37 6.42 -9.92 -7.20
CA THR A 37 6.86 -11.22 -7.73
C THR A 37 7.48 -12.16 -6.68
N MET A 38 7.62 -11.72 -5.43
CA MET A 38 8.08 -12.58 -4.33
C MET A 38 7.28 -13.88 -4.24
N LYS A 39 7.88 -15.00 -3.84
CA LYS A 39 7.11 -16.20 -3.49
C LYS A 39 6.83 -16.13 -1.99
N SER A 40 5.67 -15.62 -1.56
CA SER A 40 5.38 -15.65 -0.12
C SER A 40 5.24 -17.09 0.36
N GLN A 41 6.00 -17.44 1.38
CA GLN A 41 5.73 -18.65 2.15
C GLN A 41 4.41 -18.45 2.91
N LYS A 42 3.56 -19.47 2.99
CA LYS A 42 2.36 -19.43 3.83
C LYS A 42 2.80 -19.21 5.28
N LYS A 43 2.51 -18.03 5.82
CA LYS A 43 2.71 -17.72 7.24
C LYS A 43 1.57 -18.29 8.06
N THR A 44 1.89 -18.72 9.28
CA THR A 44 0.88 -19.13 10.25
C THR A 44 0.16 -17.91 10.83
N GLN A 45 -1.03 -18.10 11.39
CA GLN A 45 -1.80 -17.00 11.99
C GLN A 45 -1.05 -16.32 13.14
N ALA A 46 -0.22 -17.07 13.87
CA ALA A 46 0.62 -16.51 14.93
C ALA A 46 1.68 -15.55 14.38
N GLU A 47 2.37 -15.94 13.29
CA GLU A 47 3.35 -15.07 12.60
C GLU A 47 2.67 -13.83 12.01
N GLU A 48 1.47 -13.96 11.45
CA GLU A 48 0.69 -12.81 10.96
C GLU A 48 0.44 -11.78 12.07
N ILE A 49 -0.01 -12.22 13.24
CA ILE A 49 -0.27 -11.33 14.38
C ILE A 49 1.02 -10.64 14.85
N GLU A 50 2.15 -11.36 14.86
CA GLU A 50 3.45 -10.80 15.22
C GLU A 50 3.89 -9.71 14.24
N ILE A 51 3.74 -9.96 12.93
CA ILE A 51 4.07 -8.99 11.88
C ILE A 51 3.22 -7.72 12.01
N VAL A 52 1.91 -7.85 12.23
CA VAL A 52 1.02 -6.69 12.39
C VAL A 52 1.39 -5.90 13.66
N LYS A 53 1.70 -6.58 14.76
CA LYS A 53 2.14 -5.91 15.99
C LYS A 53 3.46 -5.16 15.80
N ASP A 54 4.44 -5.78 15.13
CA ASP A 54 5.72 -5.14 14.82
C ASP A 54 5.52 -3.91 13.93
N TYR A 55 4.69 -4.02 12.87
CA TYR A 55 4.34 -2.90 12.00
C TYR A 55 3.70 -1.73 12.76
N LEU A 56 2.76 -2.01 13.66
CA LEU A 56 2.09 -0.98 14.47
C LEU A 56 3.02 -0.35 15.52
N ALA A 57 4.07 -1.06 15.96
CA ALA A 57 4.99 -0.59 16.99
C ALA A 57 6.20 0.17 16.44
N THR A 58 6.65 -0.13 15.22
CA THR A 58 7.92 0.38 14.68
C THR A 58 7.79 1.57 13.72
N GLU A 59 6.57 2.02 13.40
CA GLU A 59 6.28 3.10 12.44
C GLU A 59 6.96 2.92 11.06
N VAL A 60 7.34 1.67 10.73
CA VAL A 60 7.97 1.35 9.45
C VAL A 60 6.96 1.36 8.32
N SER A 61 7.41 1.65 7.10
CA SER A 61 6.56 1.60 5.92
C SER A 61 6.18 0.16 5.55
N TYR A 62 5.02 -0.03 4.90
CA TYR A 62 4.58 -1.35 4.40
C TYR A 62 5.65 -2.07 3.58
N ARG A 63 6.46 -1.30 2.85
CA ARG A 63 7.54 -1.82 2.03
C ARG A 63 8.64 -2.46 2.87
N GLU A 64 9.04 -1.79 3.95
CA GLU A 64 10.06 -2.30 4.86
C GLU A 64 9.58 -3.56 5.59
N THR A 65 8.29 -3.62 5.95
CA THR A 65 7.68 -4.83 6.54
C THR A 65 7.69 -6.00 5.57
N VAL A 66 7.34 -5.76 4.31
CA VAL A 66 7.35 -6.78 3.24
C VAL A 66 8.77 -7.31 3.02
N GLU A 67 9.77 -6.43 2.96
CA GLU A 67 11.17 -6.81 2.79
C GLU A 67 11.70 -7.58 4.03
N LYS A 68 11.38 -7.14 5.25
CA LYS A 68 11.82 -7.76 6.51
C LYS A 68 11.27 -9.18 6.68
N TYR A 69 9.97 -9.38 6.40
CA TYR A 69 9.29 -10.65 6.67
C TYR A 69 9.11 -11.53 5.43
N GLN A 70 9.55 -11.05 4.26
CA GLN A 70 9.43 -11.76 2.97
C GLN A 70 7.97 -12.16 2.69
N VAL A 71 7.04 -11.25 3.00
CA VAL A 71 5.59 -11.43 2.82
C VAL A 71 5.10 -10.51 1.72
N PHE A 72 4.02 -10.88 1.02
CA PHE A 72 3.46 -9.99 0.03
C PHE A 72 2.85 -8.74 0.64
N TYR A 73 2.91 -7.63 -0.10
CA TYR A 73 2.27 -6.38 0.27
C TYR A 73 0.77 -6.52 0.55
N ASN A 74 0.07 -7.29 -0.28
CA ASN A 74 -1.37 -7.52 -0.13
C ASN A 74 -1.72 -8.25 1.18
N ASN A 75 -0.84 -9.12 1.67
CA ASN A 75 -1.03 -9.83 2.94
C ASN A 75 -0.98 -8.84 4.10
N VAL A 76 0.09 -8.04 4.20
CA VAL A 76 0.24 -7.05 5.28
C VAL A 76 -0.95 -6.08 5.31
N TYR A 77 -1.36 -5.58 4.15
CA TYR A 77 -2.52 -4.71 4.03
C TYR A 77 -3.82 -5.40 4.51
N SER A 78 -4.06 -6.63 4.07
CA SER A 78 -5.25 -7.41 4.47
C SER A 78 -5.27 -7.70 5.97
N TRP A 79 -4.12 -8.02 6.56
CA TRP A 79 -3.97 -8.31 7.98
C TRP A 79 -4.21 -7.07 8.85
N VAL A 80 -3.66 -5.92 8.45
CA VAL A 80 -3.89 -4.63 9.15
C VAL A 80 -5.37 -4.23 9.08
N ILE A 81 -6.03 -4.41 7.93
CA ILE A 81 -7.47 -4.13 7.81
C ILE A 81 -8.28 -5.10 8.65
N SER A 82 -7.98 -6.39 8.59
CA SER A 82 -8.67 -7.42 9.36
C SER A 82 -8.59 -7.12 10.86
N THR A 83 -7.39 -6.81 11.36
CA THR A 83 -7.16 -6.47 12.77
C THR A 83 -7.85 -5.17 13.19
N ALA A 84 -7.84 -4.12 12.37
CA ALA A 84 -8.58 -2.88 12.65
C ALA A 84 -10.11 -3.09 12.65
N SER A 85 -10.60 -3.96 11.77
CA SER A 85 -12.02 -4.34 11.69
C SER A 85 -12.42 -5.15 12.92
N MET A 86 -11.62 -6.15 13.29
CA MET A 86 -11.80 -6.92 14.52
C MET A 86 -11.70 -6.05 15.77
N GLY A 87 -10.78 -5.08 15.81
CA GLY A 87 -10.66 -4.13 16.93
C GLY A 87 -11.87 -3.21 17.06
N ARG A 88 -12.42 -2.72 15.95
CA ARG A 88 -13.68 -1.94 15.95
C ARG A 88 -14.87 -2.79 16.40
N MET A 89 -14.95 -4.04 15.95
CA MET A 89 -15.98 -5.00 16.38
C MET A 89 -15.85 -5.34 17.87
N ALA A 90 -14.64 -5.59 18.36
CA ALA A 90 -14.37 -5.89 19.77
C ALA A 90 -14.69 -4.68 20.69
N SER A 91 -14.36 -3.46 20.26
CA SER A 91 -14.73 -2.23 20.97
C SER A 91 -16.25 -2.03 21.01
N SER A 92 -16.95 -2.39 19.92
CA SER A 92 -18.41 -2.37 19.84
C SER A 92 -19.08 -3.45 20.72
N MET A 93 -18.43 -4.60 20.94
CA MET A 93 -18.94 -5.68 21.79
C MET A 93 -18.73 -5.41 23.29
N VAL A 94 -17.61 -4.79 23.67
CA VAL A 94 -17.35 -4.37 25.07
C VAL A 94 -18.36 -3.34 25.58
N GLY A 95 -19.03 -2.61 24.68
CA GLY A 95 -20.12 -1.69 25.01
C GLY A 95 -21.50 -2.33 25.23
N GLN A 96 -21.64 -3.65 25.09
CA GLN A 96 -22.94 -4.35 25.22
C GLN A 96 -23.04 -5.26 26.47
N GLU A 97 -21.99 -5.36 27.29
CA GLU A 97 -21.98 -6.17 28.53
C GLU A 97 -22.11 -5.33 29.82
N LYS A 98 -22.53 -4.07 29.73
CA LYS A 98 -22.90 -3.26 30.91
C LYS A 98 -24.34 -2.73 30.79
N THR A 99 -25.30 -3.61 30.99
CA THR A 99 -26.67 -3.28 31.40
C THR A 99 -27.25 -4.45 32.19
#